data_AF-R7U8P0-F1
#
_entry.id   AF-R7U8P0-F1
#
_cell.length_a   1.000
_cell.length_b   1.000
_cell.length_c   1.000
_cell.angle_alpha   90.00
_cell.angle_beta   90.00
_cell.angle_gamma   90.00
#
_symmetry.space_group_name_H-M   'P 1'
#
loop_
_entity.id
_entity.type
_entity.pdbx_description
1 polymer ?
#
loop_
_entity_poly.entity_id
_entity_poly.type
_entity_poly.pdbx_seq_one_letter_code
_entity_poly.pdbx_strand_id
1 'polypeptide(L)' 'LLQEKEEMKEQSICKVCMANDSNAIFLPCGHFVCCNICACALTHCPICRTPIKGTICVYRS' A
#
# COMPACT_ATOMS: atom_id res chain seq x y z
N LEU A 1 18.62 -13.29 -11.42
CA LEU A 1 17.58 -14.32 -11.15
C LEU A 1 17.08 -14.33 -9.70
N LEU A 2 17.93 -14.51 -8.67
CA LEU A 2 17.46 -14.49 -7.26
C LEU A 2 17.22 -13.06 -6.75
N GLN A 3 18.09 -12.09 -7.09
CA GLN A 3 17.93 -10.69 -6.67
C GLN A 3 16.64 -10.03 -7.19
N GLU A 4 16.30 -10.23 -8.48
CA GLU A 4 15.09 -9.65 -9.08
C GLU A 4 13.78 -10.13 -8.40
N LYS A 5 13.77 -11.33 -7.81
CA LYS A 5 12.59 -11.87 -7.10
C LYS A 5 12.40 -11.27 -5.72
N GLU A 6 13.49 -10.89 -5.06
CA GLU A 6 13.46 -10.25 -3.73
C GLU A 6 12.96 -8.81 -3.88
N GLU A 7 13.47 -8.07 -4.87
CA GLU A 7 13.05 -6.68 -5.15
C GLU A 7 11.56 -6.58 -5.48
N MET A 8 11.03 -7.55 -6.24
CA MET A 8 9.62 -7.60 -6.61
C MET A 8 8.70 -7.91 -5.42
N LYS A 9 9.18 -8.69 -4.43
CA LYS A 9 8.49 -8.89 -3.15
C LYS A 9 8.57 -7.65 -2.26
N GLU A 10 9.71 -6.98 -2.22
CA GLU A 10 9.85 -5.76 -1.42
C GLU A 10 8.90 -4.66 -1.89
N GLN A 11 8.65 -4.57 -3.20
CA GLN A 11 7.67 -3.65 -3.77
C GLN A 11 6.22 -3.96 -3.34
N SER A 12 5.90 -5.22 -3.02
CA SER A 12 4.57 -5.61 -2.56
C SER A 12 4.35 -5.46 -1.07
N ILE A 13 5.38 -5.19 -0.25
CA ILE A 13 5.25 -5.02 1.19
C ILE A 13 4.75 -3.61 1.55
N CYS A 14 3.89 -3.53 2.56
CA CYS A 14 3.41 -2.27 3.14
C CYS A 14 4.59 -1.41 3.59
N LYS A 15 4.74 -0.23 2.99
CA LYS A 15 5.86 0.68 3.31
C LYS A 15 5.71 1.40 4.65
N VAL A 16 4.59 1.18 5.35
CA VAL A 16 4.31 1.79 6.66
C VAL A 16 4.68 0.85 7.80
N CYS A 17 4.14 -0.37 7.82
CA CYS A 17 4.47 -1.35 8.87
C CYS A 17 5.62 -2.30 8.50
N MET A 18 5.97 -2.42 7.21
CA MET A 18 6.95 -3.37 6.69
C MET A 18 6.71 -4.84 7.09
N ALA A 19 5.50 -5.17 7.56
CA ALA A 19 5.15 -6.48 8.10
C ALA A 19 4.14 -7.25 7.24
N ASN A 20 3.20 -6.53 6.61
CA ASN A 20 2.14 -7.11 5.78
C ASN A 20 2.28 -6.66 4.34
N ASP A 21 1.72 -7.42 3.39
CA ASP A 21 1.60 -6.97 2.01
C ASP A 21 0.73 -5.72 1.88
N SER A 22 1.17 -4.83 0.99
CA SER A 22 0.37 -3.75 0.46
C SER A 22 -0.87 -4.36 -0.19
N ASN A 23 -2.03 -3.90 0.23
CA ASN A 23 -3.33 -4.35 -0.27
C ASN A 23 -4.38 -3.23 -0.27
N ALA A 24 -3.99 -1.98 -0.05
CA ALA A 24 -4.89 -0.84 0.00
C ALA A 24 -4.56 0.20 -1.09
N ILE A 25 -5.60 0.64 -1.81
CA ILE A 25 -5.56 1.73 -2.80
C ILE A 25 -6.30 2.94 -2.23
N PHE A 26 -5.67 4.11 -2.23
CA PHE A 26 -6.29 5.36 -1.78
C PHE A 26 -7.04 6.08 -2.89
N LEU A 27 -8.24 6.59 -2.61
CA LEU A 27 -9.03 7.41 -3.53
C LEU A 27 -9.05 8.88 -3.08
N PRO A 28 -8.97 9.86 -4.00
CA PRO A 28 -8.97 9.69 -5.47
C PRO A 28 -7.58 9.45 -6.09
N CYS A 29 -6.50 9.41 -5.31
CA CYS A 29 -5.14 9.47 -5.87
C CYS A 29 -4.61 8.16 -6.48
N GLY A 30 -5.27 7.02 -6.26
CA GLY A 30 -4.93 5.71 -6.83
C GLY A 30 -3.65 5.04 -6.30
N HIS A 31 -2.98 5.60 -5.30
CA HIS A 31 -1.69 5.05 -4.84
C HIS A 31 -1.87 3.78 -3.99
N PHE A 32 -1.10 2.74 -4.32
CA PHE A 32 -1.08 1.43 -3.65
C PHE A 32 0.25 1.23 -2.91
N VAL A 33 0.26 1.43 -1.60
CA VAL A 33 1.54 1.64 -0.87
C VAL A 33 1.57 0.98 0.51
N CYS A 34 0.40 0.60 1.02
CA CYS A 34 0.26 0.12 2.39
C CYS A 34 -0.80 -0.98 2.49
N CYS A 35 -0.79 -1.68 3.62
CA CYS A 35 -1.82 -2.64 3.98
C CYS A 35 -3.08 -1.91 4.51
N ASN A 36 -4.20 -2.63 4.57
CA ASN A 36 -5.50 -2.15 5.03
C ASN A 36 -5.45 -1.64 6.49
N ILE A 37 -4.67 -2.29 7.35
CA ILE A 37 -4.50 -1.88 8.75
C ILE A 37 -3.84 -0.49 8.82
N CYS A 38 -2.75 -0.29 8.09
CA CYS A 38 -2.07 1.00 8.04
C CYS A 38 -2.91 2.07 7.33
N ALA A 39 -3.69 1.68 6.32
CA ALA A 39 -4.56 2.59 5.60
C ALA A 39 -5.62 3.23 6.53
N CYS A 40 -6.15 2.51 7.51
CA CYS A 40 -7.11 3.05 8.48
C CYS A 40 -6.54 4.16 9.38
N ALA A 41 -5.23 4.17 9.63
CA ALA A 41 -4.58 5.19 10.44
C ALA A 41 -4.17 6.45 9.63
N LEU A 42 -4.32 6.41 8.31
CA LEU A 42 -3.87 7.46 7.41
C LEU A 42 -5.05 8.33 6.96
N THR A 43 -4.88 9.65 7.03
CA THR A 43 -5.84 10.64 6.52
C THR A 43 -5.43 11.22 5.17
N HIS A 44 -4.15 11.10 4.82
CA HIS A 44 -3.56 11.58 3.57
C HIS A 44 -2.67 10.51 2.97
N CYS A 45 -2.61 10.46 1.65
CA CYS A 45 -1.72 9.55 0.95
C CYS A 45 -0.25 9.91 1.27
N PRO A 46 0.59 8.97 1.71
CA PRO A 46 1.98 9.27 2.08
C PRO A 46 2.87 9.59 0.87
N ILE A 47 2.43 9.30 -0.36
CA ILE A 47 3.18 9.56 -1.59
C ILE A 47 2.87 10.96 -2.14
N CYS A 48 1.60 11.26 -2.37
CA CYS A 48 1.18 12.48 -3.05
C CYS A 48 0.48 13.49 -2.12
N ARG A 49 0.36 13.18 -0.83
CA ARG A 49 -0.31 14.01 0.21
C ARG A 49 -1.76 14.37 -0.08
N THR A 50 -2.39 13.73 -1.07
CA THR A 50 -3.82 13.91 -1.37
C THR A 50 -4.67 13.37 -0.20
N PRO A 51 -5.71 14.10 0.26
CA PRO A 51 -6.59 13.62 1.31
C PRO A 51 -7.33 12.36 0.87
N ILE A 52 -7.35 11.35 1.75
CA ILE A 52 -7.97 10.05 1.48
C ILE A 52 -9.48 10.20 1.70
N LYS A 53 -10.26 10.04 0.64
CA LYS A 53 -11.74 10.04 0.68
C LYS A 53 -12.33 8.63 0.72
N GLY A 54 -11.54 7.64 0.36
CA GLY A 54 -11.94 6.23 0.40
C GLY A 54 -10.73 5.34 0.18
N THR A 55 -10.86 4.09 0.63
CA THR A 55 -9.79 3.09 0.50
C THR A 55 -10.40 1.81 -0.07
N ILE A 56 -9.81 1.30 -1.16
CA ILE A 56 -10.17 0.01 -1.73
C ILE A 56 -9.16 -1.03 -1.25
N CYS A 57 -9.65 -2.12 -0.66
CA CYS A 57 -8.82 -3.25 -0.25
C CYS A 57 -8.85 -4.34 -1.32
N VAL A 58 -7.68 -4.75 -1.81
CA VAL A 58 -7.51 -5.79 -2.83
C VAL A 58 -7.12 -7.09 -2.14
N TYR A 59 -7.96 -8.11 -2.25
CA TYR A 59 -7.66 -9.45 -1.75
C TYR A 59 -7.23 -10.32 -2.92
N ARG A 60 -6.03 -10.91 -2.85
CA ARG A 60 -5.55 -11.88 -3.83
C ARG A 60 -6.00 -13.28 -3.38
N SER A 61 -6.68 -14.00 -4.27
CA SER A 61 -7.12 -15.39 -4.09
C SER A 61 -5.96 -16.37 -4.20
#